data_AF-A0AA38G1A4-F1
#
_entry.id   AF-A0AA38G1A4-F1
#
_cell.length_a   1.000
_cell.length_b   1.000
_cell.length_c   1.000
_cell.angle_alpha   90.00
_cell.angle_beta   90.00
_cell.angle_gamma   90.00
#
_symmetry.space_group_name_H-M   'P 1'
#
loop_
_entity.id
_entity.type
_entity.pdbx_description
1 polymer ?
#
loop_
_entity_poly.entity_id
_entity_poly.type
_entity_poly.pdbx_seq_one_letter_code
_entity_poly.pdbx_strand_id
1 'polypeptide(L)'
;SVPSELKLCLMDWESNDLFRDEDDKDDNNFTQDYGASKEFVVYMIDVGHDMFLQIKEEDDGKKETHFTTVVKCILESLKTRIINTDRDEVAICLFNT
;
A
#
# COMPACT_ATOMS: atom_id res chain seq x y z
N SER A 1 -17.68 16.89 -9.97
CA SER A 1 -18.33 15.80 -9.24
C SER A 1 -17.31 14.70 -9.08
N VAL A 2 -16.67 14.62 -7.92
CA VAL A 2 -15.63 13.62 -7.63
C VAL A 2 -16.38 12.38 -7.11
N PRO A 3 -16.10 11.15 -7.59
CA PRO A 3 -16.78 9.97 -7.07
C PRO A 3 -16.43 9.84 -5.58
N SER A 4 -17.44 10.02 -4.74
CA SER A 4 -17.40 9.64 -3.34
C SER A 4 -17.27 8.13 -3.25
N GLU A 5 -16.35 7.67 -2.39
CA GLU A 5 -16.11 6.26 -2.01
C GLU A 5 -15.03 5.49 -2.80
N LEU A 6 -13.82 6.04 -2.86
CA LEU A 6 -12.62 5.21 -2.73
C LEU A 6 -12.12 5.35 -1.28
N LYS A 7 -12.76 4.61 -0.38
CA LYS A 7 -12.28 4.48 1.00
C LYS A 7 -11.06 3.58 0.98
N LEU A 8 -9.89 4.17 0.75
CA LEU A 8 -8.60 3.55 1.08
C LEU A 8 -8.61 3.28 2.58
N CYS A 9 -8.89 2.04 2.97
CA CYS A 9 -8.70 1.57 4.33
C CYS A 9 -7.18 1.43 4.55
N LEU A 10 -6.52 2.54 4.87
CA LEU A 10 -5.24 2.49 5.56
C LEU A 10 -5.54 1.90 6.95
N MET A 11 -5.09 0.66 7.15
CA MET A 11 -5.19 0.02 8.44
C MET A 11 -3.96 0.47 9.22
N ASP A 12 -4.14 1.39 10.17
CA ASP A 12 -3.10 1.78 11.12
C ASP A 12 -2.75 0.55 11.97
N TRP A 13 -1.67 -0.15 11.60
CA TRP A 13 -1.14 -1.25 12.38
C TRP A 13 -0.35 -0.67 13.56
N GLU A 14 -1.02 -0.47 14.70
CA GLU A 14 -0.30 -0.23 15.95
C GLU A 14 0.52 -1.49 16.27
N SER A 15 1.83 -1.39 16.04
CA SER A 15 2.79 -2.47 16.24
C SER A 15 2.82 -2.85 17.72
N ASN A 16 2.15 -3.94 18.06
CA ASN A 16 2.17 -4.47 19.42
C ASN A 16 3.51 -5.17 19.64
N ASP A 17 4.42 -4.46 20.30
CA ASP A 17 5.80 -4.83 20.65
C ASP A 17 5.81 -6.03 21.62
N LEU A 18 5.53 -7.23 21.10
CA LEU A 18 5.28 -8.46 21.89
C LEU A 18 6.53 -9.33 22.10
N PHE A 19 7.70 -8.96 21.56
CA PHE A 19 8.93 -9.74 21.75
C PHE A 19 10.08 -8.83 22.15
N ARG A 20 10.09 -8.47 23.44
CA ARG A 20 11.24 -7.85 24.09
C ARG A 20 11.98 -8.94 24.85
N ASP A 21 12.77 -9.75 24.14
CA ASP A 21 13.72 -10.65 24.78
C ASP A 21 14.88 -9.79 25.29
N GLU A 22 14.88 -9.55 26.61
CA GLU A 22 16.00 -8.96 27.32
C GLU A 22 17.17 -9.95 27.29
N ASP A 23 18.08 -9.82 26.32
CA ASP A 23 19.51 -10.20 26.46
C ASP A 23 20.28 -9.87 25.17
N ASP A 24 20.98 -8.74 25.17
CA ASP A 24 22.46 -8.71 25.06
C ASP A 24 22.95 -7.30 24.69
N LYS A 25 23.72 -6.72 25.61
CA LYS A 25 24.52 -5.53 25.38
C LYS A 25 25.78 -5.97 24.63
N ASP A 26 25.91 -5.59 23.37
CA ASP A 26 27.22 -5.32 22.77
C ASP A 26 27.10 -4.39 21.54
N ASP A 27 27.77 -3.24 21.66
CA ASP A 27 28.28 -2.36 20.60
C ASP A 27 27.55 -2.34 19.25
N ASN A 28 26.40 -1.64 19.18
CA ASN A 28 25.77 -1.35 17.89
C ASN A 28 25.12 0.04 17.81
N ASN A 29 25.88 1.07 18.16
CA ASN A 29 25.48 2.48 17.98
C ASN A 29 25.31 2.90 16.49
N PHE A 30 25.56 2.02 15.52
CA PHE A 30 25.33 2.29 14.08
C PHE A 30 24.03 1.66 13.54
N THR A 31 23.42 0.73 14.28
CA THR A 31 22.27 -0.05 13.81
C THR A 31 20.95 0.41 14.44
N GLN A 32 21.02 1.27 15.46
CA GLN A 32 19.84 1.73 16.20
C GLN A 32 19.07 2.88 15.49
N ASP A 33 19.72 3.60 14.57
CA ASP A 33 19.13 4.77 13.88
C ASP A 33 18.38 4.40 12.59
N TYR A 34 18.46 3.15 12.13
CA TYR A 34 17.82 2.68 10.88
C TYR A 34 16.43 2.04 11.08
N GLY A 35 16.04 1.75 12.32
CA GLY A 35 14.82 1.00 12.64
C GLY A 35 13.66 1.82 13.21
N ALA A 36 13.88 3.07 13.63
CA ALA A 36 12.94 3.79 14.49
C ALA A 36 11.78 4.50 13.75
N SER A 37 11.71 4.46 12.41
CA SER A 37 10.67 5.17 11.65
C SER A 37 10.25 4.52 10.32
N LYS A 38 10.49 3.21 10.13
CA LYS A 38 10.01 2.55 8.90
C LYS A 38 8.49 2.35 9.00
N GLU A 39 7.74 2.95 8.09
CA GLU A 39 6.29 2.71 7.98
C GLU A 39 6.04 1.46 7.13
N PHE A 40 5.00 0.71 7.49
CA PHE A 40 4.55 -0.45 6.72
C PHE A 40 3.24 -0.11 6.04
N VAL A 41 3.18 -0.28 4.71
CA VAL A 41 2.01 0.08 3.91
C VAL A 41 1.51 -1.15 3.16
N VAL A 42 0.25 -1.52 3.40
CA VAL A 42 -0.39 -2.66 2.73
C VAL A 42 -1.49 -2.17 1.81
N TYR A 43 -1.33 -2.39 0.50
CA TYR A 43 -2.40 -2.20 -0.47
C TYR A 43 -3.22 -3.48 -0.60
N MET A 44 -4.44 -3.48 -0.07
CA MET A 44 -5.37 -4.60 -0.18
C MET A 44 -6.35 -4.35 -1.33
N ILE A 45 -6.38 -5.25 -2.32
CA ILE A 45 -7.11 -5.09 -3.57
C ILE A 45 -8.09 -6.26 -3.73
N ASP A 46 -9.38 -5.95 -3.86
CA ASP A 46 -10.41 -6.91 -4.27
C ASP A 46 -10.23 -7.25 -5.75
N VAL A 47 -10.23 -8.55 -6.07
CA VAL A 47 -10.14 -9.09 -7.44
C VAL A 47 -11.42 -9.86 -7.80
N GLY A 48 -12.53 -9.58 -7.10
CA GLY A 48 -13.84 -10.12 -7.45
C GLY A 48 -14.34 -9.69 -8.82
N HIS A 49 -15.30 -10.43 -9.36
CA HIS A 49 -15.89 -10.18 -10.69
C HIS A 49 -16.36 -8.72 -10.89
N ASP A 50 -16.91 -8.10 -9.84
CA ASP A 50 -17.45 -6.75 -9.90
C ASP A 50 -16.37 -5.68 -10.14
N MET A 51 -15.12 -5.97 -9.78
CA MET A 51 -13.98 -5.07 -10.00
C MET A 51 -13.58 -4.96 -11.49
N PHE A 52 -14.03 -5.90 -12.32
CA PHE A 52 -13.79 -5.91 -13.77
C PHE A 52 -14.95 -5.32 -14.58
N LEU A 53 -16.04 -4.90 -13.91
CA LEU A 53 -17.12 -4.20 -14.58
C LEU A 53 -16.63 -2.83 -15.10
N GLN A 54 -17.11 -2.49 -16.30
CA GLN A 54 -16.72 -1.27 -16.99
C GLN A 54 -17.41 -0.06 -16.36
N ILE A 55 -16.63 0.95 -15.95
CA ILE A 55 -17.16 2.16 -15.31
C ILE A 55 -17.70 3.13 -16.37
N LYS A 56 -17.01 3.23 -17.51
CA LYS A 56 -17.38 4.09 -18.63
C LYS A 56 -16.98 3.48 -19.97
N GLU A 57 -17.77 3.75 -21.00
CA GLU A 57 -17.35 3.63 -22.39
C GLU A 57 -16.43 4.83 -22.68
N GLU A 58 -15.12 4.62 -22.68
CA GLU A 58 -14.18 5.61 -23.22
C GLU A 58 -14.20 5.55 -24.74
N ASP A 59 -14.24 6.74 -25.36
CA ASP A 59 -14.22 6.98 -26.81
C ASP A 59 -12.92 6.45 -27.48
N ASP A 60 -11.89 6.12 -26.70
CA ASP A 60 -10.55 5.66 -27.13
C ASP A 60 -10.39 4.12 -27.11
N GLY A 61 -11.47 3.36 -26.89
CA GLY A 61 -11.45 1.89 -26.93
C GLY A 61 -10.72 1.21 -25.76
N LYS A 62 -10.22 1.97 -24.77
CA LYS A 62 -9.69 1.43 -23.51
C LYS A 62 -10.84 1.20 -22.54
N LYS A 63 -11.01 -0.04 -22.10
CA LYS A 63 -12.00 -0.38 -21.07
C LYS A 63 -11.46 0.04 -19.70
N GLU A 64 -11.98 1.12 -19.14
CA GLU A 64 -11.70 1.50 -17.76
C GLU A 64 -12.62 0.71 -16.80
N THR A 65 -11.99 -0.11 -15.97
CA THR A 65 -12.64 -0.89 -14.89
C THR A 65 -12.18 -0.39 -13.52
N HIS A 66 -12.94 -0.71 -12.48
CA HIS A 66 -12.57 -0.40 -11.09
C HIS A 66 -11.18 -0.93 -10.74
N PHE A 67 -10.87 -2.15 -11.17
CA PHE A 67 -9.56 -2.76 -11.02
C PHE A 67 -8.45 -1.91 -11.67
N THR A 68 -8.61 -1.52 -12.94
CA THR A 68 -7.59 -0.72 -13.63
C THR A 68 -7.39 0.65 -13.01
N THR A 69 -8.45 1.29 -12.51
CA THR A 69 -8.37 2.57 -11.80
C THR A 69 -7.57 2.43 -10.51
N VAL A 70 -7.86 1.41 -9.68
CA VAL A 70 -7.12 1.16 -8.43
C VAL A 70 -5.64 0.89 -8.72
N VAL A 71 -5.33 0.06 -9.73
CA VAL A 71 -3.94 -0.22 -10.12
C VAL A 71 -3.21 1.06 -10.57
N LYS A 72 -3.85 1.94 -11.35
CA LYS A 72 -3.28 3.24 -11.72
C LYS A 72 -2.99 4.09 -10.48
N CYS A 73 -3.91 4.16 -9.52
CA CYS A 73 -3.72 4.93 -8.29
C CYS A 73 -2.53 4.41 -7.46
N ILE A 74 -2.43 3.09 -7.29
CA ILE A 74 -1.30 2.47 -6.57
C ILE A 74 0.01 2.75 -7.30
N LEU A 75 0.03 2.65 -8.63
CA LEU A 75 1.21 2.95 -9.43
C LEU A 75 1.70 4.39 -9.22
N GLU A 76 0.80 5.38 -9.23
CA GLU A 76 1.18 6.78 -8.99
C GLU A 76 1.65 7.02 -7.54
N SER A 77 1.04 6.34 -6.56
CA SER A 77 1.51 6.38 -5.17
C SER A 77 2.92 5.82 -5.02
N LEU A 78 3.19 4.65 -5.62
CA LEU A 78 4.50 4.01 -5.60
C LEU A 78 5.58 4.86 -6.29
N LYS A 79 5.26 5.45 -7.45
CA LYS A 79 6.17 6.39 -8.12
C LYS A 79 6.57 7.54 -7.21
N THR A 80 5.59 8.14 -6.53
CA THR A 80 5.81 9.26 -5.61
C THR A 80 6.73 8.85 -4.44
N ARG A 81 6.49 7.67 -3.85
CA ARG A 81 7.34 7.11 -2.79
C ARG A 81 8.78 6.89 -3.24
N ILE A 82 8.97 6.30 -4.42
CA ILE A 82 10.30 6.08 -5.01
C ILE A 82 11.04 7.41 -5.25
N ILE A 83 10.35 8.41 -5.83
CA ILE A 83 10.94 9.73 -6.10
C ILE A 83 11.37 10.42 -4.81
N ASN A 84 10.57 10.30 -3.75
CA ASN A 84 10.87 10.90 -2.46
C ASN A 84 11.94 10.14 -1.67
N THR A 85 12.48 9.04 -2.20
CA THR A 85 13.45 8.15 -1.50
C THR A 85 12.90 7.70 -0.15
N ASP A 86 11.60 7.41 -0.14
CA ASP A 86 10.91 6.83 1.00
C ASP A 86 11.52 5.46 1.33
N ARG A 87 11.67 5.16 2.63
CA ARG A 87 12.26 3.89 3.12
C ARG A 87 11.20 2.92 3.64
N ASP A 88 9.94 3.27 3.47
CA ASP A 88 8.80 2.46 3.85
C ASP A 88 8.77 1.11 3.13
N GLU A 89 8.32 0.08 3.86
CA GLU A 89 8.13 -1.25 3.31
C GLU A 89 6.69 -1.42 2.83
N VAL A 90 6.53 -1.88 1.59
CA VAL A 90 5.23 -1.94 0.92
C VAL A 90 4.87 -3.38 0.58
N ALA A 91 3.66 -3.78 0.93
CA ALA A 91 3.04 -5.02 0.48
C ALA A 91 1.81 -4.76 -0.39
N ILE A 92 1.54 -5.65 -1.34
CA ILE A 92 0.32 -5.65 -2.16
C ILE A 92 -0.35 -7.01 -1.97
N CYS A 93 -1.59 -6.99 -1.50
CA CYS A 93 -2.39 -8.18 -1.25
C CYS A 93 -3.61 -8.17 -2.17
N LEU A 94 -3.71 -9.21 -3.00
CA LEU A 94 -4.86 -9.48 -3.84
C LEU A 94 -5.74 -10.51 -3.11
N PHE A 95 -7.02 -10.21 -2.94
CA PHE A 95 -7.97 -11.15 -2.35
C PHE A 95 -9.19 -11.33 -3.25
N ASN A 96 -9.93 -12.44 -3.04
CA ASN A 96 -11.04 -12.84 -3.93
C ASN A 96 -10.56 -13.14 -5.37
N THR A 97 -9.33 -13.64 -5.51
CA THR A 97 -8.72 -14.11 -6.77
C THR A 97 -9.36 -15.37 -7.31
#